data_AF-A0A2N6FLD0-F1
#
_entry.id   AF-A0A2N6FLD0-F1
#
_cell.length_a   1.000
_cell.length_b   1.000
_cell.length_c   1.000
_cell.angle_alpha   90.00
_cell.angle_beta   90.00
_cell.angle_gamma   90.00
#
_symmetry.space_group_name_H-M   'P 1'
#
loop_
_entity.id
_entity.type
_entity.pdbx_description
1 polymer ?
#
loop_
_entity_poly.entity_id
_entity_poly.type
_entity_poly.pdbx_seq_one_letter_code
_entity_poly.pdbx_strand_id
1 'polypeptide(L)' 'MIKYIIGILIAIIFNGCIVGDVVALPFRVTGAVLNTVTPDVVGDTVSGVGDAADTAIPF' A
#
# COMPACT_ATOMS: atom_id res chain seq x y z
N MET A 1 30.36 -11.26 -2.34
CA MET A 1 29.05 -11.78 -2.78
C MET A 1 27.91 -11.18 -1.97
N ILE A 2 27.98 -11.20 -0.62
CA ILE A 2 26.93 -10.67 0.26
C ILE A 2 26.53 -9.20 0.00
N LYS A 3 27.51 -8.33 -0.28
CA LYS A 3 27.27 -6.91 -0.62
C LYS A 3 26.40 -6.70 -1.86
N TYR A 4 26.48 -7.60 -2.85
CA TYR A 4 25.67 -7.51 -4.06
C TYR A 4 24.25 -8.04 -3.83
N ILE A 5 24.11 -9.09 -2.99
CA ILE A 5 22.81 -9.62 -2.57
C ILE A 5 22.03 -8.57 -1.76
N ILE A 6 22.68 -7.88 -0.83
CA ILE A 6 22.06 -6.80 -0.05
C ILE A 6 21.66 -5.63 -0.96
N GLY A 7 22.50 -5.24 -1.91
CA GLY A 7 22.17 -4.20 -2.89
C GLY A 7 20.97 -4.55 -3.76
N ILE A 8 20.85 -5.81 -4.19
CA ILE A 8 19.69 -6.31 -4.95
C ILE A 8 18.44 -6.37 -4.07
N LEU A 9 18.55 -6.80 -2.82
CA LEU A 9 17.42 -6.85 -1.89
C LEU A 9 16.87 -5.45 -1.60
N ILE A 10 17.76 -4.49 -1.35
CA ILE A 10 17.39 -3.08 -1.18
C ILE A 10 16.77 -2.56 -2.48
N ALA A 11 17.37 -2.82 -3.64
CA ALA A 11 16.78 -2.43 -4.91
C ALA A 11 15.37 -3.02 -5.06
N ILE A 12 15.14 -4.30 -4.77
CA ILE A 12 13.82 -4.95 -4.86
C ILE A 12 12.82 -4.35 -3.86
N ILE A 13 13.24 -4.06 -2.62
CA ILE A 13 12.40 -3.40 -1.60
C ILE A 13 12.02 -1.97 -2.00
N PHE A 14 12.91 -1.26 -2.69
CA PHE A 14 12.72 0.11 -3.19
C PHE A 14 12.33 0.19 -4.68
N ASN A 15 11.87 -0.91 -5.29
CA ASN A 15 11.42 -0.97 -6.69
C ASN A 15 9.88 -0.88 -6.83
N GLY A 16 9.19 -0.09 -6.00
CA GLY A 16 7.80 0.34 -6.25
C GLY A 16 6.74 -0.52 -5.66
N CYS A 17 6.80 -1.80 -5.95
CA CYS A 17 5.71 -2.72 -5.63
C CYS A 17 5.45 -2.83 -4.12
N ILE A 18 6.48 -2.59 -3.28
CA ILE A 18 6.36 -2.68 -1.83
C ILE A 18 5.97 -1.33 -1.20
N VAL A 19 6.45 -0.21 -1.75
CA VAL A 19 6.20 1.12 -1.15
C VAL A 19 4.75 1.54 -1.34
N GLY A 20 4.19 1.36 -2.55
CA GLY A 20 2.77 1.61 -2.83
C GLY A 20 1.86 0.78 -1.92
N ASP A 21 2.11 -0.53 -1.83
CA ASP A 21 1.28 -1.45 -1.05
C ASP A 21 1.39 -1.19 0.47
N VAL A 22 2.58 -0.86 0.98
CA VAL A 22 2.77 -0.46 2.39
C VAL A 22 2.00 0.83 2.73
N VAL A 23 1.97 1.80 1.80
CA VAL A 23 1.22 3.04 1.98
C VAL A 23 -0.29 2.81 1.84
N ALA A 24 -0.72 1.91 0.96
CA ALA A 24 -2.13 1.56 0.74
C ALA A 24 -2.74 0.74 1.88
N LEU A 25 -1.94 -0.11 2.53
CA LEU A 25 -2.37 -1.02 3.60
C LEU A 25 -3.19 -0.34 4.71
N PRO A 26 -2.74 0.77 5.35
CA PRO A 26 -3.53 1.43 6.39
C PRO A 26 -4.89 1.92 5.89
N PHE A 27 -4.98 2.43 4.65
CA PHE A 27 -6.24 2.88 4.08
C PHE A 27 -7.20 1.72 3.82
N ARG A 28 -6.71 0.58 3.32
CA ARG A 28 -7.52 -0.64 3.14
C ARG A 28 -8.02 -1.19 4.47
N VAL A 29 -7.15 -1.22 5.51
CA VAL A 29 -7.54 -1.66 6.85
C VAL A 29 -8.57 -0.72 7.47
N THR A 30 -8.34 0.59 7.40
CA THR A 30 -9.29 1.59 7.91
C THR A 30 -10.62 1.52 7.16
N GLY A 31 -10.61 1.41 5.83
CA GLY A 31 -11.82 1.24 5.04
C GLY A 31 -12.62 0.00 5.42
N ALA A 32 -11.94 -1.15 5.61
CA ALA A 32 -12.58 -2.37 6.09
C ALA A 32 -13.21 -2.20 7.49
N VAL A 33 -12.56 -1.49 8.41
CA VAL A 33 -13.13 -1.17 9.72
C VAL A 33 -14.33 -0.24 9.59
N LEU A 34 -14.27 0.78 8.72
CA LEU A 34 -15.39 1.69 8.49
C LEU A 34 -16.63 0.97 7.96
N ASN A 35 -16.50 -0.03 7.10
CA ASN A 35 -17.63 -0.84 6.63
C ASN A 35 -18.31 -1.65 7.76
N THR A 36 -17.67 -1.80 8.93
CA THR A 36 -18.31 -2.44 10.10
C THR A 36 -19.14 -1.49 10.97
N VAL A 37 -18.92 -0.17 10.85
CA VAL A 37 -19.52 0.85 11.73
C VAL A 37 -20.21 2.01 10.98
N THR A 38 -20.05 2.08 9.67
CA THR A 38 -20.64 3.09 8.77
C THR A 38 -21.15 2.41 7.50
N PRO A 39 -21.98 3.09 6.67
CA PRO A 39 -22.37 2.56 5.37
C PRO A 39 -21.15 2.25 4.48
N ASP A 40 -21.21 1.15 3.73
CA ASP A 40 -20.10 0.60 2.93
C ASP A 40 -19.43 1.64 2.02
N VAL A 41 -20.21 2.59 1.47
CA VAL A 41 -19.67 3.65 0.60
C VAL A 41 -18.55 4.47 1.26
N VAL A 42 -18.59 4.64 2.59
CA VAL A 42 -17.59 5.43 3.31
C VAL A 42 -16.28 4.67 3.40
N GLY A 43 -16.29 3.40 3.80
CA GLY A 43 -15.06 2.60 3.90
C GLY A 43 -14.52 2.23 2.53
N ASP A 44 -15.37 2.06 1.52
CA ASP A 44 -14.94 1.84 0.13
C ASP A 44 -14.24 3.09 -0.44
N THR A 45 -14.75 4.30 -0.11
CA THR A 45 -14.09 5.55 -0.50
C THR A 45 -12.70 5.69 0.13
N VAL A 46 -12.56 5.31 1.41
CA VAL A 46 -11.26 5.33 2.11
C VAL A 46 -10.30 4.29 1.54
N SER A 47 -10.78 3.08 1.24
CA SER A 47 -9.99 2.03 0.60
C SER A 47 -9.51 2.47 -0.78
N GLY A 48 -10.37 3.16 -1.54
CA GLY A 48 -10.04 3.73 -2.84
C GLY A 48 -8.92 4.78 -2.81
N VAL A 49 -8.75 5.51 -1.70
CA VAL A 49 -7.57 6.38 -1.49
C VAL A 49 -6.29 5.56 -1.39
N GLY A 50 -6.36 4.41 -0.70
CA GLY A 50 -5.24 3.46 -0.64
C GLY A 50 -4.86 2.94 -2.01
N ASP A 51 -5.82 2.52 -2.82
CA ASP A 51 -5.58 2.02 -4.17
C ASP A 51 -5.07 3.11 -5.13
N ALA A 52 -5.55 4.35 -4.97
CA ALA A 52 -5.03 5.49 -5.69
C ALA A 52 -3.58 5.80 -5.28
N ALA A 53 -3.23 5.67 -4.00
CA ALA A 53 -1.86 5.84 -3.52
C ALA A 53 -0.93 4.73 -4.05
N ASP A 54 -1.39 3.48 -4.06
CA ASP A 54 -0.68 2.33 -4.64
C ASP A 54 -0.38 2.57 -6.13
N THR A 55 -1.37 3.08 -6.86
CA THR A 55 -1.25 3.37 -8.30
C THR A 55 -0.38 4.61 -8.58
N ALA A 56 -0.41 5.62 -7.69
CA ALA A 56 0.27 6.89 -7.87
C ALA A 56 1.75 6.86 -7.47
N ILE A 57 2.19 5.90 -6.65
CA ILE A 57 3.58 5.75 -6.22
C ILE A 57 4.27 4.73 -7.13
N PRO A 58 5.09 5.15 -8.11
CA PRO A 58 5.67 4.26 -9.11
C PRO A 58 6.98 3.55 -8.67
N PHE A 59 7.39 3.66 -7.40
CA PHE A 59 8.73 3.25 -6.90
C PHE A 59 8.83 3.20 -5.37
#